data_AF-A0A8J8VW67-F1
#
_entry.id   AF-A0A8J8VW67-F1
#
_cell.length_a   1.000
_cell.length_b   1.000
_cell.length_c   1.000
_cell.angle_alpha   90.00
_cell.angle_beta   90.00
_cell.angle_gamma   90.00
#
_symmetry.space_group_name_H-M   'P 1'
#
loop_
_entity.id
_entity.type
_entity.pdbx_description
1 polymer ?
#
loop_
_entity_poly.entity_id
_entity_poly.type
_entity_poly.pdbx_seq_one_letter_code
_entity_poly.pdbx_strand_id
1 'polypeptide(L)'
;MSSTNELAEDPGSPVDDTREQLQTQAEMDSFEKDPHELVANGFRPVWTQGDGYPGPIPDDIAAFINPDEQWNKTLRLVGPMSSLCWLAGLDDFVTAIDSPEITMRDEVLPIPINASIRSMLPHWYDSGKIPGPVYKNYCLPPPDLSVIAFPVRPVQIPGPVTSTVQQHNLRDLFPFCRQQCFPGQIRSVQISEHSQIERVCRDIERDVLPSLGGGNFLFRGLSRRGLVSSMACSLPVISPHHFDQDFGPGIYTTPSIQLALRYAAPQGTLMVFRNTDFRSLKVWELNARDWSVVTRYWTGRTLSNPDQQCPDDWDSADVMSGPTTSPGPRRHEFLVPGDDTQVVATSYPAMFALARSLALIIWLA
;
A
#
# COMPACT_ATOMS: atom_id res chain seq x y z
N MET A 1 46.69 -38.26 -37.87
CA MET A 1 45.29 -38.30 -37.42
C MET A 1 45.13 -37.21 -36.39
N SER A 2 44.04 -36.44 -36.55
CA SER A 2 43.80 -35.08 -36.08
C SER A 2 44.06 -34.79 -34.61
N SER A 3 44.69 -33.63 -34.37
CA SER A 3 44.60 -32.87 -33.12
C SER A 3 43.76 -31.63 -33.40
N THR A 4 42.58 -31.54 -32.78
CA THR A 4 41.75 -30.34 -32.79
C THR A 4 41.62 -29.83 -31.35
N ASN A 5 42.15 -28.63 -31.15
CA ASN A 5 41.88 -27.74 -30.02
C ASN A 5 40.45 -27.20 -30.19
N GLU A 6 39.58 -27.40 -29.20
CA GLU A 6 38.37 -26.60 -29.04
C GLU A 6 38.37 -25.99 -27.63
N LEU A 7 38.50 -24.67 -27.62
CA LEU A 7 38.31 -23.80 -26.47
C LEU A 7 36.81 -23.80 -26.12
N ALA A 8 36.49 -24.09 -24.87
CA ALA A 8 35.15 -23.91 -24.33
C ALA A 8 34.89 -22.41 -24.13
N GLU A 9 33.87 -21.89 -24.80
CA GLU A 9 33.30 -20.56 -24.54
C GLU A 9 32.54 -20.58 -23.21
N ASP A 10 32.83 -19.58 -22.38
CA ASP A 10 32.20 -19.29 -21.10
C ASP A 10 30.94 -18.42 -21.34
N PRO A 11 29.71 -18.90 -21.06
CA PRO A 11 28.52 -18.12 -21.28
C PRO A 11 28.27 -17.17 -20.10
N GLY A 12 28.56 -15.89 -20.34
CA GLY A 12 27.71 -14.79 -19.89
C GLY A 12 27.86 -14.38 -18.43
N SER A 13 28.84 -13.52 -18.16
CA SER A 13 28.77 -12.61 -17.00
C SER A 13 27.54 -11.69 -17.14
N PRO A 14 26.77 -11.43 -16.07
CA PRO A 14 25.63 -10.52 -16.09
C PRO A 14 26.14 -9.08 -16.07
N VAL A 15 26.31 -8.49 -17.24
CA VAL A 15 26.58 -7.07 -17.41
C VAL A 15 25.58 -6.54 -18.42
N ASP A 16 24.38 -6.12 -17.98
CA ASP A 16 23.68 -4.97 -18.60
C ASP A 16 22.35 -4.52 -17.96
N ASP A 17 21.78 -5.18 -16.94
CA ASP A 17 20.44 -4.77 -16.43
C ASP A 17 20.39 -3.37 -15.78
N THR A 18 21.53 -2.84 -15.31
CA THR A 18 21.57 -1.51 -14.67
C THR A 18 21.61 -0.37 -15.69
N ARG A 19 22.02 -0.66 -16.94
CA ARG A 19 22.22 0.36 -17.98
C ARG A 19 20.92 0.67 -18.72
N GLU A 20 20.09 -0.35 -18.96
CA GLU A 20 18.76 -0.18 -19.56
C GLU A 20 17.78 0.57 -18.64
N GLN A 21 17.89 0.40 -17.31
CA GLN A 21 17.04 1.13 -16.34
C GLN A 21 17.41 2.61 -16.19
N LEU A 22 18.68 2.97 -16.35
CA LEU A 22 19.12 4.38 -16.33
C LEU A 22 18.74 5.12 -17.63
N GLN A 23 18.65 4.40 -18.74
CA GLN A 23 18.26 4.96 -20.05
C GLN A 23 16.77 5.35 -20.09
N THR A 24 15.91 4.61 -19.39
CA THR A 24 14.47 4.91 -19.26
C THR A 24 14.18 6.15 -18.40
N GLN A 25 14.97 6.41 -17.35
CA GLN A 25 14.81 7.59 -16.50
C GLN A 25 15.12 8.89 -17.24
N ALA A 26 16.23 8.93 -18.00
CA ALA A 26 16.63 10.11 -18.76
C ALA A 26 15.66 10.43 -19.92
N GLU A 27 15.05 9.40 -20.51
CA GLU A 27 14.01 9.57 -21.53
C GLU A 27 12.69 10.07 -20.93
N MET A 28 12.28 9.54 -19.77
CA MET A 28 11.08 10.01 -19.04
C MET A 28 11.21 11.43 -18.46
N ASP A 29 12.41 11.82 -18.03
CA ASP A 29 12.71 13.18 -17.55
C ASP A 29 12.83 14.20 -18.70
N SER A 30 12.87 13.76 -19.95
CA SER A 30 13.02 14.63 -21.13
C SER A 30 11.70 15.06 -21.78
N PHE A 31 10.57 14.45 -21.44
CA PHE A 31 9.29 14.73 -22.09
C PHE A 31 8.46 15.74 -21.29
N GLU A 32 8.69 17.02 -21.52
CA GLU A 32 7.80 18.10 -21.09
C GLU A 32 6.94 18.58 -22.28
N LYS A 33 5.64 18.79 -22.06
CA LYS A 33 4.71 19.34 -23.05
C LYS A 33 5.03 20.81 -23.35
N ASP A 34 4.50 21.33 -24.45
CA ASP A 34 4.70 22.72 -24.84
C ASP A 34 3.92 23.69 -23.91
N PRO A 35 4.59 24.67 -23.27
CA PRO A 35 3.94 25.72 -22.48
C PRO A 35 2.84 26.50 -23.22
N HIS A 36 2.92 26.63 -24.55
CA HIS A 36 1.90 27.32 -25.34
C HIS A 36 0.55 26.59 -25.36
N GLU A 37 0.53 25.30 -25.01
CA GLU A 37 -0.70 24.49 -24.95
C GLU A 37 -1.48 24.63 -23.63
N LEU A 38 -0.92 25.28 -22.60
CA LEU A 38 -1.53 25.37 -21.27
C LEU A 38 -2.94 25.97 -21.31
N VAL A 39 -3.10 27.12 -21.97
CA VAL A 39 -4.38 27.84 -22.04
C VAL A 39 -5.44 27.02 -22.78
N ALA A 40 -5.05 26.34 -23.86
CA ALA A 40 -5.95 25.50 -24.63
C ALA A 40 -6.47 24.30 -23.82
N ASN A 41 -5.71 23.87 -22.80
CA ASN A 41 -6.07 22.77 -21.91
C ASN A 41 -6.65 23.24 -20.57
N GLY A 42 -7.00 24.53 -20.44
CA GLY A 42 -7.64 25.07 -19.25
C GLY A 42 -6.69 25.38 -18.08
N PHE A 43 -5.38 25.33 -18.30
CA PHE A 43 -4.37 25.69 -17.30
C PHE A 43 -3.97 27.15 -17.43
N ARG A 44 -3.54 27.71 -16.30
CA ARG A 44 -2.98 29.06 -16.26
C ARG A 44 -1.59 29.05 -16.92
N PRO A 45 -1.20 30.10 -17.67
CA PRO A 45 0.13 30.16 -18.25
C PRO A 45 1.25 30.16 -17.21
N VAL A 46 2.43 29.75 -17.65
CA VAL A 46 3.68 29.88 -16.89
C VAL A 46 4.57 30.93 -17.56
N TRP A 47 5.41 31.60 -16.77
CA TRP A 47 6.50 32.40 -17.32
C TRP A 47 7.64 31.47 -17.73
N THR A 48 8.19 31.67 -18.93
CA THR A 48 9.35 30.93 -19.43
C THR A 48 10.54 31.85 -19.63
N GLN A 49 11.75 31.32 -19.52
CA GLN A 49 12.97 32.10 -19.76
C GLN A 49 13.07 32.66 -21.19
N GLY A 50 12.58 31.91 -22.19
CA GLY A 50 12.69 32.26 -23.60
C GLY A 50 11.61 33.21 -24.10
N ASP A 51 10.36 32.94 -23.71
CA ASP A 51 9.18 33.62 -24.26
C ASP A 51 8.53 34.60 -23.26
N GLY A 52 8.95 34.56 -22.00
CA GLY A 52 8.34 35.34 -20.92
C GLY A 52 6.98 34.77 -20.52
N TYR A 53 6.12 35.65 -19.97
CA TYR A 53 4.73 35.31 -19.66
C TYR A 53 3.84 35.81 -20.80
N PRO A 54 2.86 35.02 -21.28
CA PRO A 54 1.94 35.50 -22.30
C PRO A 54 0.98 36.54 -21.71
N GLY A 55 1.27 37.82 -21.94
CA GLY A 55 0.49 38.96 -21.47
C GLY A 55 1.02 39.61 -20.18
N PRO A 56 0.19 40.35 -19.44
CA PRO A 56 0.59 40.97 -18.18
C PRO A 56 0.99 39.90 -17.15
N ILE A 57 2.18 40.04 -16.55
CA ILE A 57 2.67 39.13 -15.52
C ILE A 57 1.85 39.35 -14.24
N PRO A 58 1.16 38.32 -13.71
CA PRO A 58 0.44 38.44 -12.45
C PRO A 58 1.38 38.57 -11.24
N ASP A 59 0.93 39.26 -10.19
CA ASP A 59 1.76 39.64 -9.03
C ASP A 59 2.44 38.45 -8.32
N ASP A 60 1.75 37.32 -8.21
CA ASP A 60 2.26 36.10 -7.58
C ASP A 60 3.39 35.43 -8.38
N ILE A 61 3.39 35.56 -9.71
CA ILE A 61 4.49 35.14 -10.59
C ILE A 61 5.59 36.20 -10.61
N ALA A 62 5.22 37.48 -10.64
CA ALA A 62 6.16 38.59 -10.59
C ALA A 62 7.00 38.58 -9.30
N ALA A 63 6.44 38.09 -8.18
CA ALA A 63 7.16 37.94 -6.91
C ALA A 63 8.43 37.06 -7.01
N PHE A 64 8.52 36.18 -8.01
CA PHE A 64 9.69 35.33 -8.26
C PHE A 64 10.60 35.85 -9.37
N ILE A 65 10.18 36.89 -10.10
CA ILE A 65 10.86 37.41 -11.29
C ILE A 65 11.23 38.86 -11.01
N ASN A 66 12.48 39.11 -10.60
CA ASN A 66 12.97 40.47 -10.38
C ASN A 66 13.76 40.96 -11.60
N PRO A 67 13.22 41.88 -12.43
CA PRO A 67 13.84 42.30 -13.69
C PRO A 67 15.26 42.88 -13.53
N ASP A 68 15.63 43.36 -12.34
CA ASP A 68 16.94 43.94 -12.06
C ASP A 68 17.97 42.93 -11.51
N GLU A 69 17.57 41.68 -11.25
CA GLU A 69 18.44 40.67 -10.63
C GLU A 69 18.98 39.63 -11.63
N GLN A 70 20.27 39.32 -11.48
CA GLN A 70 20.91 38.20 -12.18
C GLN A 70 20.22 36.85 -11.89
N TRP A 71 19.45 36.75 -10.81
CA TRP A 71 18.70 35.57 -10.41
C TRP A 71 17.70 35.10 -11.47
N ASN A 72 17.10 36.00 -12.25
CA ASN A 72 16.20 35.61 -13.36
C ASN A 72 16.89 34.75 -14.43
N LYS A 73 18.22 34.81 -14.53
CA LYS A 73 18.99 33.96 -15.46
C LYS A 73 19.12 32.51 -14.98
N THR A 74 18.77 32.25 -13.72
CA THR A 74 18.81 30.91 -13.12
C THR A 74 17.46 30.21 -13.12
N LEU A 75 16.38 30.87 -13.56
CA LEU A 75 15.04 30.31 -13.63
C LEU A 75 14.70 29.90 -15.07
N ARG A 76 14.09 28.72 -15.22
CA ARG A 76 13.56 28.18 -16.48
C ARG A 76 12.08 28.47 -16.65
N LEU A 77 11.32 28.15 -15.61
CA LEU A 77 9.86 28.27 -15.55
C LEU A 77 9.45 28.86 -14.21
N VAL A 78 8.37 29.65 -14.20
CA VAL A 78 7.68 30.08 -12.97
C VAL A 78 6.18 30.02 -13.22
N GLY A 79 5.45 29.28 -12.40
CA GLY A 79 4.00 29.22 -12.53
C GLY A 79 3.32 28.31 -11.52
N PRO A 80 1.99 28.18 -11.59
CA PRO A 80 1.22 27.35 -10.68
C PRO A 80 1.64 25.88 -10.76
N MET A 81 1.67 25.20 -9.61
CA MET A 81 2.04 23.80 -9.50
C MET A 81 1.21 22.89 -10.41
N SER A 82 -0.09 23.16 -10.59
CA SER A 82 -0.99 22.46 -11.51
C SER A 82 -0.50 22.51 -12.95
N SER A 83 -0.07 23.69 -13.38
CA SER A 83 0.38 23.97 -14.74
C SER A 83 1.75 23.32 -14.99
N LEU A 84 2.65 23.38 -14.00
CA LEU A 84 3.94 22.69 -14.05
C LEU A 84 3.76 21.17 -14.08
N CYS A 85 2.94 20.60 -13.21
CA CYS A 85 2.68 19.15 -13.19
C CYS A 85 2.04 18.67 -14.51
N TRP A 86 1.13 19.44 -15.08
CA TRP A 86 0.54 19.11 -16.38
C TRP A 86 1.59 19.07 -17.51
N LEU A 87 2.51 20.05 -17.54
CA LEU A 87 3.62 20.08 -18.50
C LEU A 87 4.51 18.84 -18.38
N ALA A 88 4.75 18.37 -17.17
CA ALA A 88 5.54 17.17 -16.91
C ALA A 88 4.81 15.84 -17.15
N GLY A 89 3.53 15.87 -17.55
CA GLY A 89 2.71 14.66 -17.69
C GLY A 89 2.45 13.96 -16.35
N LEU A 90 2.30 14.74 -15.27
CA LEU A 90 2.00 14.28 -13.92
C LEU A 90 0.50 14.43 -13.64
N ASP A 91 -0.35 13.74 -14.40
CA ASP A 91 -1.81 13.93 -14.36
C ASP A 91 -2.42 13.58 -12.97
N ASP A 92 -1.82 12.63 -12.24
CA ASP A 92 -2.23 12.30 -10.87
C ASP A 92 -1.98 13.46 -9.90
N PHE A 93 -0.91 14.25 -10.10
CA PHE A 93 -0.64 15.45 -9.31
C PHE A 93 -1.65 16.55 -9.61
N VAL A 94 -2.00 16.77 -10.88
CA VAL A 94 -3.02 17.74 -11.26
C VAL A 94 -4.36 17.38 -10.60
N THR A 95 -4.74 16.11 -10.70
CA THR A 95 -5.93 15.59 -10.04
C THR A 95 -5.88 15.78 -8.53
N ALA A 96 -4.69 15.61 -7.93
CA ALA A 96 -4.50 15.78 -6.49
C ALA A 96 -4.65 17.25 -6.04
N ILE A 97 -4.25 18.21 -6.87
CA ILE A 97 -4.38 19.64 -6.58
C ILE A 97 -5.84 20.10 -6.60
N ASP A 98 -6.63 19.60 -7.55
CA ASP A 98 -8.05 19.93 -7.66
C ASP A 98 -8.94 19.16 -6.67
N SER A 99 -8.35 18.18 -5.96
CA SER A 99 -9.07 17.35 -5.01
C SER A 99 -9.33 18.10 -3.70
N PRO A 100 -10.59 18.26 -3.26
CA PRO A 100 -10.90 18.88 -1.96
C PRO A 100 -10.43 18.05 -0.76
N GLU A 101 -9.97 16.82 -0.98
CA GLU A 101 -9.47 15.89 0.04
C GLU A 101 -7.94 15.94 0.20
N ILE A 102 -7.24 16.65 -0.67
CA ILE A 102 -5.78 16.71 -0.65
C ILE A 102 -5.39 18.16 -0.38
N THR A 103 -4.63 18.40 0.70
CA THR A 103 -4.16 19.74 1.06
C THR A 103 -2.96 20.18 0.21
N MET A 104 -3.02 19.89 -1.09
CA MET A 104 -2.09 20.47 -2.05
C MET A 104 -2.64 21.83 -2.45
N ARG A 105 -1.85 22.86 -2.20
CA ARG A 105 -2.18 24.20 -2.66
C ARG A 105 -1.56 24.39 -4.04
N ASP A 106 -2.32 24.94 -4.97
CA ASP A 106 -1.80 25.32 -6.28
C ASP A 106 -0.92 26.58 -6.19
N GLU A 107 0.23 26.44 -5.54
CA GLU A 107 1.18 27.52 -5.31
C GLU A 107 1.99 27.80 -6.58
N VAL A 108 2.42 29.05 -6.73
CA VAL A 108 3.38 29.42 -7.77
C VAL A 108 4.77 28.94 -7.35
N LEU A 109 5.40 28.14 -8.21
CA LEU A 109 6.70 27.53 -7.95
C LEU A 109 7.71 27.92 -9.04
N PRO A 110 8.97 28.24 -8.65
CA PRO A 110 10.06 28.43 -9.59
C PRO A 110 10.75 27.09 -9.93
N ILE A 111 11.10 26.91 -11.21
CA ILE A 111 11.92 25.81 -11.71
C ILE A 111 13.27 26.37 -12.18
N PRO A 112 14.41 25.94 -11.62
CA PRO A 112 15.74 26.37 -12.07
C PRO A 112 16.08 25.94 -13.50
N ILE A 113 17.00 26.66 -14.16
CA ILE A 113 17.48 26.43 -15.54
C ILE A 113 18.04 25.02 -15.76
N ASN A 114 18.64 24.43 -14.73
CA ASN A 114 19.25 23.10 -14.78
C ASN A 114 18.36 22.01 -14.16
N ALA A 115 17.06 22.30 -13.94
CA ALA A 115 16.12 21.37 -13.33
C ALA A 115 14.94 21.08 -14.28
N SER A 116 14.56 19.81 -14.37
CA SER A 116 13.26 19.40 -14.90
C SER A 116 12.18 19.57 -13.82
N ILE A 117 10.91 19.66 -14.22
CA ILE A 117 9.80 19.70 -13.26
C ILE A 117 9.82 18.44 -12.38
N ARG A 118 10.09 17.27 -12.96
CA ARG A 118 10.18 15.99 -12.24
C ARG A 118 11.33 15.96 -11.24
N SER A 119 12.47 16.55 -11.56
CA SER A 119 13.62 16.64 -10.64
C SER A 119 13.35 17.49 -9.39
N MET A 120 12.29 18.31 -9.41
CA MET A 120 11.89 19.16 -8.28
C MET A 120 10.96 18.45 -7.29
N LEU A 121 10.40 17.28 -7.65
CA LEU A 121 9.47 16.54 -6.79
C LEU A 121 10.05 16.23 -5.38
N PRO A 122 11.32 15.76 -5.23
CA PRO A 122 11.88 15.53 -3.90
C PRO A 122 11.90 16.80 -3.03
N HIS A 123 12.27 17.93 -3.62
CA HIS A 123 12.31 19.20 -2.90
C HIS A 123 10.91 19.68 -2.48
N TRP A 124 9.91 19.50 -3.34
CA TRP A 124 8.52 19.81 -3.01
C TRP A 124 7.97 18.90 -1.91
N TYR A 125 8.40 17.63 -1.88
CA TYR A 125 8.05 16.70 -0.82
C TYR A 125 8.68 17.11 0.51
N ASP A 126 9.99 17.37 0.53
CA ASP A 126 10.73 17.75 1.73
C ASP A 126 10.22 19.07 2.33
N SER A 127 9.71 19.98 1.50
CA SER A 127 9.09 21.24 1.93
C SER A 127 7.61 21.11 2.30
N GLY A 128 7.03 19.90 2.25
CA GLY A 128 5.65 19.62 2.62
C GLY A 128 4.60 20.11 1.62
N LYS A 129 5.00 20.46 0.40
CA LYS A 129 4.10 20.96 -0.66
C LYS A 129 3.35 19.83 -1.36
N ILE A 130 3.93 18.63 -1.36
CA ILE A 130 3.30 17.43 -1.93
C ILE A 130 3.18 16.33 -0.86
N PRO A 131 2.00 15.69 -0.70
CA PRO A 131 1.81 14.60 0.24
C PRO A 131 2.65 13.37 -0.13
N GLY A 132 3.16 12.69 0.88
CA GLY A 132 3.91 11.44 0.72
C GLY A 132 3.22 10.37 -0.13
N PRO A 133 1.90 10.12 0.01
CA PRO A 133 1.19 9.16 -0.85
C PRO A 133 1.27 9.48 -2.34
N VAL A 134 1.18 10.76 -2.73
CA VAL A 134 1.25 11.20 -4.13
C VAL A 134 2.70 11.11 -4.62
N TYR A 135 3.66 11.54 -3.80
CA TYR A 135 5.08 11.51 -4.13
C TYR A 135 5.63 10.09 -4.34
N LYS A 136 5.18 9.11 -3.55
CA LYS A 136 5.62 7.70 -3.62
C LYS A 136 5.46 7.07 -5.00
N ASN A 137 4.46 7.47 -5.79
CA ASN A 137 4.22 6.95 -7.14
C ASN A 137 5.36 7.28 -8.12
N TYR A 138 6.23 8.23 -7.76
CA TYR A 138 7.27 8.77 -8.64
C TYR A 138 8.68 8.58 -8.10
N CYS A 139 8.83 7.92 -6.95
CA CYS A 139 10.13 7.42 -6.51
C CYS A 139 10.52 6.22 -7.38
N LEU A 140 11.76 6.18 -7.85
CA LEU A 140 12.32 5.05 -8.60
C LEU A 140 13.62 4.54 -7.94
N PRO A 141 13.68 3.24 -7.56
CA PRO A 141 12.52 2.37 -7.41
C PRO A 141 11.53 2.98 -6.39
N PRO A 142 10.22 2.71 -6.51
CA PRO A 142 9.28 3.10 -5.45
C PRO A 142 9.86 2.56 -4.14
N PRO A 143 9.95 3.36 -3.07
CA PRO A 143 10.62 2.91 -1.87
C PRO A 143 9.91 1.64 -1.44
N ASP A 144 10.64 0.52 -1.52
CA ASP A 144 10.29 -0.69 -0.84
C ASP A 144 10.34 -0.31 0.64
N LEU A 145 9.22 0.19 1.15
CA LEU A 145 8.97 0.22 2.59
C LEU A 145 8.65 -1.22 3.03
N SER A 146 9.49 -2.17 2.61
CA SER A 146 9.68 -3.41 3.33
C SER A 146 10.56 -3.09 4.53
N VAL A 147 9.97 -2.46 5.55
CA VAL A 147 10.60 -2.31 6.87
C VAL A 147 10.86 -3.70 7.51
N ILE A 148 10.48 -4.78 6.84
CA ILE A 148 10.66 -6.14 7.30
C ILE A 148 11.64 -6.86 6.37
N ALA A 149 12.88 -7.04 6.83
CA ALA A 149 13.83 -7.94 6.20
C ALA A 149 13.29 -9.39 6.32
N PHE A 150 12.77 -9.94 5.23
CA PHE A 150 12.34 -11.33 5.18
C PHE A 150 13.43 -12.23 4.59
N PRO A 151 13.52 -13.50 5.01
CA PRO A 151 14.32 -14.47 4.30
C PRO A 151 13.80 -14.63 2.86
N VAL A 152 14.70 -14.47 1.89
CA VAL A 152 14.45 -14.49 0.42
C VAL A 152 13.86 -15.83 -0.08
N ARG A 153 13.84 -16.88 0.75
CA ARG A 153 13.47 -18.23 0.31
C ARG A 153 11.97 -18.35 0.03
N PRO A 154 11.57 -19.01 -1.06
CA PRO A 154 10.18 -19.43 -1.27
C PRO A 154 9.71 -20.27 -0.07
N VAL A 155 8.58 -19.90 0.52
CA VAL A 155 7.95 -20.70 1.58
C VAL A 155 7.08 -21.75 0.92
N GLN A 156 7.47 -23.01 1.06
CA GLN A 156 6.71 -24.17 0.58
C GLN A 156 5.68 -24.61 1.62
N ILE A 157 4.63 -25.31 1.17
CA ILE A 157 3.70 -26.00 2.07
C ILE A 157 4.49 -27.10 2.78
N PRO A 158 4.43 -27.21 4.12
CA PRO A 158 5.13 -28.26 4.84
C PRO A 158 4.68 -29.64 4.37
N GLY A 159 5.63 -30.55 4.10
CA GLY A 159 5.34 -31.89 3.57
C GLY A 159 4.29 -32.73 4.34
N PRO A 160 4.15 -32.61 5.68
CA PRO A 160 3.10 -33.30 6.42
C PRO A 160 1.68 -32.79 6.15
N VAL A 161 1.51 -31.60 5.56
CA VAL A 161 0.18 -31.04 5.27
C VAL A 161 -0.37 -31.69 4.01
N THR A 162 -1.61 -32.17 4.10
CA THR A 162 -2.29 -32.90 3.01
C THR A 162 -3.65 -32.29 2.71
N SER A 163 -4.38 -32.84 1.75
CA SER A 163 -5.76 -32.44 1.42
C SER A 163 -6.82 -32.77 2.49
N THR A 164 -6.41 -33.35 3.62
CA THR A 164 -7.28 -33.66 4.75
C THR A 164 -6.91 -32.83 5.96
N VAL A 165 -7.92 -32.40 6.74
CA VAL A 165 -7.67 -31.65 7.97
C VAL A 165 -6.98 -32.56 8.98
N GLN A 166 -5.74 -32.22 9.32
CA GLN A 166 -4.91 -32.97 10.26
C GLN A 166 -4.39 -32.06 11.36
N GLN A 167 -4.14 -32.64 12.54
CA GLN A 167 -3.58 -31.92 13.68
C GLN A 167 -2.07 -32.13 13.73
N HIS A 168 -1.33 -31.04 13.85
CA HIS A 168 0.12 -31.03 13.86
C HIS A 168 0.63 -30.28 15.09
N ASN A 169 1.83 -30.63 15.58
CA ASN A 169 2.51 -29.73 16.51
C ASN A 169 2.98 -28.51 15.71
N LEU A 170 2.77 -27.32 16.28
CA LEU A 170 3.08 -26.08 15.60
C LEU A 170 4.58 -25.96 15.28
N ARG A 171 5.47 -26.53 16.11
CA ARG A 171 6.92 -26.56 15.84
C ARG A 171 7.32 -27.44 14.67
N ASP A 172 6.55 -28.47 14.37
CA ASP A 172 6.84 -29.36 13.23
C ASP A 172 6.57 -28.64 11.91
N LEU A 173 5.58 -27.74 11.90
CA LEU A 173 5.26 -26.89 10.75
C LEU A 173 6.12 -25.61 10.71
N PHE A 174 6.45 -25.04 11.87
CA PHE A 174 7.18 -23.79 12.01
C PHE A 174 8.26 -23.91 13.11
N PRO A 175 9.48 -24.39 12.77
CA PRO A 175 10.54 -24.64 13.75
C PRO A 175 10.98 -23.38 14.52
N PHE A 176 10.87 -22.21 13.89
CA PHE A 176 11.21 -20.91 14.48
C PHE A 176 10.00 -20.15 15.03
N CYS A 177 8.86 -20.83 15.23
CA CYS A 177 7.69 -20.20 15.81
C CYS A 177 7.93 -19.80 17.26
N ARG A 178 7.60 -18.55 17.60
CA ARG A 178 7.52 -18.11 18.99
C ARG A 178 6.17 -18.55 19.57
N GLN A 179 6.12 -19.79 20.04
CA GLN A 179 4.91 -20.44 20.59
C GLN A 179 4.32 -19.79 21.85
N GLN A 180 4.88 -18.70 22.38
CA GLN A 180 4.45 -18.11 23.66
C GLN A 180 2.95 -17.77 23.69
N CYS A 181 2.34 -17.57 22.52
CA CYS A 181 0.95 -17.10 22.38
C CYS A 181 0.08 -17.96 21.48
N PHE A 182 0.69 -18.79 20.62
CA PHE A 182 -0.04 -19.70 19.76
C PHE A 182 -0.26 -21.06 20.45
N PRO A 183 -1.35 -21.78 20.11
CA PRO A 183 -1.54 -23.14 20.56
C PRO A 183 -0.36 -24.04 20.17
N GLY A 184 0.02 -24.96 21.05
CA GLY A 184 1.09 -25.92 20.78
C GLY A 184 0.75 -26.88 19.62
N GLN A 185 -0.54 -27.11 19.39
CA GLN A 185 -1.06 -27.92 18.30
C GLN A 185 -2.06 -27.10 17.49
N ILE A 186 -1.99 -27.24 16.17
CA ILE A 186 -2.89 -26.56 15.24
C ILE A 186 -3.39 -27.55 14.20
N ARG A 187 -4.57 -27.30 13.65
CA ARG A 187 -5.01 -28.04 12.48
C ARG A 187 -4.48 -27.41 11.22
N SER A 188 -4.25 -28.22 10.20
CA SER A 188 -3.76 -27.78 8.90
C SER A 188 -4.40 -28.58 7.78
N VAL A 189 -4.65 -27.94 6.64
CA VAL A 189 -5.15 -28.59 5.42
C VAL A 189 -4.65 -27.85 4.19
N GLN A 190 -4.39 -28.60 3.13
CA GLN A 190 -4.09 -28.09 1.80
C GLN A 190 -5.35 -28.13 0.95
N ILE A 191 -5.66 -27.05 0.24
CA ILE A 191 -6.75 -27.00 -0.73
C ILE A 191 -6.14 -26.63 -2.07
N SER A 192 -6.47 -27.42 -3.09
CA SER A 192 -6.06 -27.11 -4.46
C SER A 192 -6.66 -25.78 -4.90
N GLU A 193 -5.85 -24.95 -5.54
CA GLU A 193 -6.31 -23.69 -6.08
C GLU A 193 -7.47 -23.91 -7.07
N HIS A 194 -8.52 -23.11 -6.93
CA HIS A 194 -9.56 -22.99 -7.93
C HIS A 194 -9.61 -21.54 -8.40
N SER A 195 -9.76 -21.34 -9.71
CA SER A 195 -9.89 -20.02 -10.33
C SER A 195 -11.14 -19.25 -9.88
N GLN A 196 -12.06 -19.91 -9.17
CA GLN A 196 -13.31 -19.34 -8.66
C GLN A 196 -13.28 -19.30 -7.13
N ILE A 197 -13.08 -18.11 -6.55
CA ILE A 197 -13.04 -17.89 -5.10
C ILE A 197 -14.33 -18.37 -4.44
N GLU A 198 -15.50 -18.16 -5.05
CA GLU A 198 -16.80 -18.55 -4.51
C GLU A 198 -16.92 -20.06 -4.33
N ARG A 199 -16.24 -20.83 -5.19
CA ARG A 199 -16.16 -22.28 -5.04
C ARG A 199 -15.27 -22.66 -3.86
N VAL A 200 -14.10 -22.04 -3.75
CA VAL A 200 -13.18 -22.27 -2.62
C VAL A 200 -13.86 -21.93 -1.29
N CYS A 201 -14.58 -20.80 -1.20
CA CYS A 201 -15.36 -20.44 -0.01
C CYS A 201 -16.32 -21.56 0.39
N ARG A 202 -17.14 -22.03 -0.55
CA ARG A 202 -18.13 -23.09 -0.29
C ARG A 202 -17.47 -24.41 0.12
N ASP A 203 -16.34 -24.76 -0.48
CA ASP A 203 -15.61 -25.99 -0.13
C ASP A 203 -14.97 -25.87 1.27
N ILE A 204 -14.43 -24.71 1.66
CA ILE A 204 -13.96 -24.44 3.02
C ILE A 204 -15.11 -24.55 4.03
N GLU A 205 -16.24 -23.91 3.76
CA GLU A 205 -17.42 -23.93 4.64
C GLU A 205 -18.01 -25.32 4.80
N ARG A 206 -18.07 -26.09 3.71
CA ARG A 206 -18.68 -27.43 3.70
C ARG A 206 -17.76 -28.50 4.27
N ASP A 207 -16.49 -28.50 3.91
CA ASP A 207 -15.61 -29.64 4.13
C ASP A 207 -14.58 -29.40 5.24
N VAL A 208 -14.24 -28.14 5.51
CA VAL A 208 -13.14 -27.80 6.41
C VAL A 208 -13.63 -27.27 7.75
N LEU A 209 -14.47 -26.22 7.77
CA LEU A 209 -14.93 -25.60 9.02
C LEU A 209 -15.73 -26.53 9.95
N PRO A 210 -16.51 -27.51 9.47
CA PRO A 210 -17.23 -28.42 10.35
C PRO A 210 -16.29 -29.24 11.25
N SER A 211 -15.05 -29.51 10.81
CA SER A 211 -14.03 -30.17 11.63
C SER A 211 -13.68 -29.39 12.91
N LEU A 212 -13.96 -28.07 12.93
CA LEU A 212 -13.76 -27.21 14.08
C LEU A 212 -14.93 -27.29 15.07
N GLY A 213 -16.07 -27.89 14.73
CA GLY A 213 -17.23 -28.00 15.64
C GLY A 213 -18.00 -26.69 15.81
N GLY A 214 -18.07 -25.88 14.74
CA GLY A 214 -18.82 -24.62 14.70
C GLY A 214 -18.27 -23.50 15.59
N GLY A 215 -18.95 -22.36 15.58
CA GLY A 215 -18.60 -21.16 16.35
C GLY A 215 -18.44 -19.93 15.47
N ASN A 216 -17.97 -18.85 16.07
CA ASN A 216 -17.63 -17.62 15.36
C ASN A 216 -16.20 -17.72 14.86
N PHE A 217 -15.99 -17.42 13.58
CA PHE A 217 -14.68 -17.47 12.97
C PHE A 217 -14.25 -16.08 12.52
N LEU A 218 -12.96 -15.80 12.72
CA LEU A 218 -12.27 -14.71 12.05
C LEU A 218 -11.21 -15.31 11.14
N PHE A 219 -11.09 -14.73 9.97
CA PHE A 219 -10.21 -15.18 8.91
C PHE A 219 -9.15 -14.12 8.62
N ARG A 220 -7.93 -14.56 8.34
CA ARG A 220 -6.86 -13.69 7.88
C ARG A 220 -6.16 -14.34 6.70
N GLY A 221 -6.28 -13.72 5.53
CA GLY A 221 -5.54 -14.11 4.34
C GLY A 221 -4.15 -13.49 4.35
N LEU A 222 -3.14 -14.30 4.04
CA LEU A 222 -1.75 -13.87 3.92
C LEU A 222 -1.06 -14.66 2.84
N SER A 223 -0.01 -14.08 2.25
CA SER A 223 1.00 -14.88 1.55
C SER A 223 1.65 -15.89 2.50
N ARG A 224 2.19 -16.99 1.98
CA ARG A 224 2.94 -17.98 2.79
C ARG A 224 4.11 -17.34 3.56
N ARG A 225 4.75 -16.31 2.99
CA ARG A 225 5.78 -15.51 3.67
C ARG A 225 5.20 -14.73 4.85
N GLY A 226 4.05 -14.08 4.66
CA GLY A 226 3.33 -13.38 5.72
C GLY A 226 2.92 -14.31 6.86
N LEU A 227 2.53 -15.55 6.55
CA LEU A 227 2.23 -16.57 7.54
C LEU A 227 3.44 -16.94 8.38
N VAL A 228 4.56 -17.33 7.76
CA VAL A 228 5.79 -17.70 8.50
C VAL A 228 6.24 -16.56 9.40
N SER A 229 6.12 -15.33 8.92
CA SER A 229 6.47 -14.13 9.67
C SER A 229 5.55 -13.94 10.86
N SER A 230 4.24 -14.09 10.67
CA SER A 230 3.25 -14.06 11.76
C SER A 230 3.50 -15.14 12.80
N MET A 231 3.98 -16.33 12.39
CA MET A 231 4.36 -17.42 13.30
C MET A 231 5.65 -17.15 14.06
N ALA A 232 6.63 -16.50 13.42
CA ALA A 232 7.89 -16.11 14.05
C ALA A 232 7.71 -14.95 15.04
N CYS A 233 6.88 -13.97 14.68
CA CYS A 233 6.54 -12.84 15.52
C CYS A 233 5.12 -12.36 15.18
N SER A 234 4.21 -12.44 16.13
CA SER A 234 2.82 -12.00 15.96
C SER A 234 2.74 -10.47 16.01
N LEU A 235 3.23 -9.83 14.95
CA LEU A 235 3.24 -8.38 14.81
C LEU A 235 2.31 -7.95 13.66
N PRO A 236 1.78 -6.70 13.73
CA PRO A 236 1.14 -6.06 12.58
C PRO A 236 2.06 -6.09 11.38
N VAL A 237 1.53 -6.53 10.23
CA VAL A 237 2.25 -6.39 8.96
C VAL A 237 1.73 -5.12 8.31
N ILE A 238 2.56 -4.09 8.31
CA ILE A 238 2.30 -2.84 7.58
C ILE A 238 2.78 -3.06 6.15
N SER A 239 1.86 -3.10 5.19
CA SER A 239 2.19 -3.16 3.77
C SER A 239 1.94 -1.80 3.12
N PRO A 240 2.92 -1.22 2.41
CA PRO A 240 2.73 0.02 1.67
C PRO A 240 1.86 -0.13 0.42
N HIS A 241 1.55 -1.36 0.01
CA HIS A 241 0.83 -1.68 -1.24
C HIS A 241 -0.62 -2.12 -1.03
N HIS A 242 -1.08 -2.09 0.21
CA HIS A 242 -2.39 -2.60 0.58
C HIS A 242 -3.24 -1.45 1.09
N PHE A 243 -4.40 -1.26 0.46
CA PHE A 243 -5.51 -0.43 0.95
C PHE A 243 -6.10 -0.96 2.27
N ASP A 244 -5.45 -1.93 2.91
CA ASP A 244 -5.96 -2.77 4.01
C ASP A 244 -5.52 -2.24 5.39
N GLN A 245 -5.17 -0.97 5.46
CA GLN A 245 -4.85 -0.26 6.71
C GLN A 245 -5.86 0.83 6.99
N ASP A 246 -7.11 0.58 6.61
CA ASP A 246 -8.25 1.47 6.85
C ASP A 246 -8.29 2.00 8.28
N PHE A 247 -7.93 1.15 9.26
CA PHE A 247 -7.90 1.47 10.69
C PHE A 247 -6.48 1.43 11.24
N GLY A 248 -5.49 1.86 10.45
CA GLY A 248 -4.08 2.00 10.85
C GLY A 248 -3.37 0.69 11.24
N PRO A 249 -2.31 0.75 12.05
CA PRO A 249 -1.49 -0.41 12.39
C PRO A 249 -2.23 -1.43 13.25
N GLY A 250 -2.29 -2.68 12.80
CA GLY A 250 -2.88 -3.77 13.58
C GLY A 250 -2.83 -5.12 12.86
N ILE A 251 -3.37 -6.15 13.51
CA ILE A 251 -3.62 -7.45 12.86
C ILE A 251 -5.06 -7.46 12.37
N TYR A 252 -5.22 -7.37 11.05
CA TYR A 252 -6.50 -7.38 10.37
C TYR A 252 -7.02 -8.81 10.20
N THR A 253 -8.30 -8.98 10.50
CA THR A 253 -9.08 -10.19 10.30
C THR A 253 -10.47 -9.82 9.82
N THR A 254 -11.25 -10.79 9.35
CA THR A 254 -12.63 -10.56 8.90
C THR A 254 -13.48 -11.80 9.14
N PRO A 255 -14.80 -11.68 9.40
CA PRO A 255 -15.70 -12.83 9.37
C PRO A 255 -15.95 -13.36 7.94
N SER A 256 -15.56 -12.63 6.89
CA SER A 256 -15.77 -12.99 5.48
C SER A 256 -14.62 -13.85 4.94
N ILE A 257 -14.88 -15.12 4.65
CA ILE A 257 -13.91 -16.01 4.00
C ILE A 257 -13.52 -15.44 2.63
N GLN A 258 -14.49 -14.91 1.89
CA GLN A 258 -14.28 -14.37 0.54
C GLN A 258 -13.30 -13.19 0.57
N LEU A 259 -13.50 -12.24 1.47
CA LEU A 259 -12.59 -11.11 1.64
C LEU A 259 -11.19 -11.61 2.05
N ALA A 260 -11.11 -12.50 3.04
CA ALA A 260 -9.83 -13.04 3.48
C ALA A 260 -9.10 -13.80 2.36
N LEU A 261 -9.79 -14.54 1.48
CA LEU A 261 -9.17 -15.21 0.34
C LEU A 261 -8.58 -14.23 -0.68
N ARG A 262 -9.20 -13.05 -0.89
CA ARG A 262 -8.63 -12.00 -1.75
C ARG A 262 -7.25 -11.56 -1.23
N TYR A 263 -7.05 -11.56 0.09
CA TYR A 263 -5.76 -11.22 0.72
C TYR A 263 -4.73 -12.34 0.73
N ALA A 264 -5.17 -13.60 0.67
CA ALA A 264 -4.26 -14.73 0.63
C ALA A 264 -3.43 -14.75 -0.67
N ALA A 265 -4.01 -14.28 -1.79
CA ALA A 265 -3.52 -14.49 -3.15
C ALA A 265 -3.55 -15.99 -3.56
N PRO A 266 -3.43 -16.33 -4.86
CA PRO A 266 -3.50 -17.69 -5.41
C PRO A 266 -2.80 -18.79 -4.61
N GLN A 267 -1.54 -18.56 -4.24
CA GLN A 267 -0.69 -19.51 -3.51
C GLN A 267 -0.55 -19.13 -2.03
N GLY A 268 -1.59 -18.50 -1.49
CA GLY A 268 -1.64 -17.97 -0.16
C GLY A 268 -1.90 -18.96 0.94
N THR A 269 -2.27 -18.39 2.08
CA THR A 269 -2.72 -19.11 3.26
C THR A 269 -3.86 -18.35 3.93
N LEU A 270 -4.78 -19.10 4.55
CA LEU A 270 -5.83 -18.57 5.38
C LEU A 270 -5.58 -19.03 6.82
N MET A 271 -5.42 -18.09 7.74
CA MET A 271 -5.47 -18.37 9.17
C MET A 271 -6.91 -18.28 9.64
N VAL A 272 -7.36 -19.29 10.39
CA VAL A 272 -8.71 -19.36 10.95
C VAL A 272 -8.64 -19.31 12.46
N PHE A 273 -9.19 -18.23 13.01
CA PHE A 273 -9.31 -17.99 14.44
C PHE A 273 -10.72 -18.34 14.88
N ARG A 274 -10.86 -19.11 15.96
CA ARG A 274 -12.15 -19.62 16.42
C ARG A 274 -12.48 -19.06 17.80
N ASN A 275 -13.68 -18.49 17.93
CA ASN A 275 -14.23 -18.00 19.19
C ASN A 275 -13.24 -17.09 19.94
N THR A 276 -12.61 -16.16 19.22
CA THR A 276 -11.68 -15.22 19.83
C THR A 276 -12.38 -14.43 20.94
N ASP A 277 -11.84 -14.50 22.16
CA ASP A 277 -12.47 -13.87 23.32
C ASP A 277 -11.93 -12.44 23.50
N PHE A 278 -12.75 -11.47 23.12
CA PHE A 278 -12.46 -10.05 23.31
C PHE A 278 -13.21 -9.44 24.50
N ARG A 279 -13.92 -10.22 25.32
CA ARG A 279 -14.82 -9.68 26.37
C ARG A 279 -14.10 -8.88 27.45
N SER A 280 -12.82 -9.15 27.68
CA SER A 280 -11.97 -8.44 28.64
C SER A 280 -11.23 -7.25 28.04
N LEU A 281 -11.48 -6.93 26.77
CA LEU A 281 -10.77 -5.91 26.00
C LEU A 281 -11.71 -4.77 25.61
N LYS A 282 -11.15 -3.59 25.35
CA LYS A 282 -11.91 -2.46 24.81
C LYS A 282 -12.14 -2.67 23.32
N VAL A 283 -13.34 -3.12 22.96
CA VAL A 283 -13.80 -3.24 21.57
C VAL A 283 -14.50 -1.96 21.16
N TRP A 284 -14.05 -1.35 20.07
CA TRP A 284 -14.66 -0.18 19.46
C TRP A 284 -15.21 -0.51 18.08
N GLU A 285 -16.52 -0.39 17.94
CA GLU A 285 -17.21 -0.51 16.65
C GLU A 285 -17.35 0.87 16.03
N LEU A 286 -16.71 1.07 14.88
CA LEU A 286 -16.71 2.37 14.21
C LEU A 286 -18.10 2.65 13.63
N ASN A 287 -18.71 3.75 14.10
CA ASN A 287 -19.89 4.30 13.42
C ASN A 287 -19.47 4.98 12.09
N ALA A 288 -20.45 5.38 11.28
CA ALA A 288 -20.18 5.96 9.95
C ALA A 288 -19.28 7.22 9.99
N ARG A 289 -19.39 8.04 11.05
CA ARG A 289 -18.56 9.24 11.20
C ARG A 289 -17.13 8.85 11.55
N ASP A 290 -16.95 8.00 12.56
CA ASP A 290 -15.64 7.57 13.04
C ASP A 290 -14.88 6.80 11.97
N TRP A 291 -15.57 5.90 11.27
CA TRP A 291 -15.06 5.19 10.12
C TRP A 291 -14.50 6.15 9.07
N SER A 292 -15.27 7.18 8.70
CA SER A 292 -14.86 8.15 7.68
C SER A 292 -13.61 8.93 8.11
N VAL A 293 -13.53 9.35 9.38
CA VAL A 293 -12.37 10.09 9.91
C VAL A 293 -11.12 9.20 9.92
N VAL A 294 -11.23 7.99 10.49
CA VAL A 294 -10.11 7.05 10.66
C VAL A 294 -9.58 6.59 9.29
N THR A 295 -10.46 6.15 8.40
CA THR A 295 -10.08 5.66 7.07
C THR A 295 -9.44 6.74 6.22
N ARG A 296 -9.96 7.98 6.23
CA ARG A 296 -9.33 9.10 5.51
C ARG A 296 -7.92 9.34 5.99
N TYR A 297 -7.73 9.43 7.31
CA TYR A 297 -6.41 9.65 7.89
C TYR A 297 -5.39 8.58 7.46
N TRP A 298 -5.74 7.29 7.60
CA TRP A 298 -4.80 6.20 7.33
C TRP A 298 -4.61 5.85 5.86
N THR A 299 -5.59 6.14 5.01
CA THR A 299 -5.45 6.03 3.55
C THR A 299 -4.76 7.25 2.93
N GLY A 300 -4.27 8.18 3.75
CA GLY A 300 -3.51 9.36 3.30
C GLY A 300 -4.36 10.44 2.64
N ARG A 301 -5.69 10.41 2.84
CA ARG A 301 -6.60 11.50 2.47
C ARG A 301 -6.63 12.53 3.59
N THR A 302 -6.47 13.80 3.25
CA THR A 302 -6.35 14.84 4.26
C THR A 302 -7.70 15.15 4.88
N LEU A 303 -7.76 15.19 6.21
CA LEU A 303 -8.92 15.71 6.92
C LEU A 303 -8.97 17.23 6.67
N SER A 304 -9.99 17.71 5.96
CA SER A 304 -10.11 19.12 5.54
C SER A 304 -10.17 20.10 6.73
N ASN A 305 -10.37 19.60 7.95
CA ASN A 305 -10.31 20.38 9.19
C ASN A 305 -9.35 19.71 10.19
N PRO A 306 -8.30 20.42 10.66
CA PRO A 306 -7.46 19.94 11.76
C PRO A 306 -8.23 19.77 13.09
N ASP A 307 -9.43 20.34 13.19
CA ASP A 307 -10.36 20.17 14.32
C ASP A 307 -11.23 18.89 14.21
N GLN A 308 -11.11 18.09 13.14
CA GLN A 308 -11.58 16.70 13.16
C GLN A 308 -10.64 15.92 14.08
N GLN A 309 -10.88 16.05 15.38
CA GLN A 309 -10.18 15.33 16.41
C GLN A 309 -10.27 13.83 16.11
N CYS A 310 -9.12 13.17 16.24
CA CYS A 310 -9.05 11.72 16.30
C CYS A 310 -10.10 11.24 17.31
N PRO A 311 -10.98 10.30 16.97
CA PRO A 311 -12.01 9.84 17.91
C PRO A 311 -11.37 9.35 19.21
N ASP A 312 -11.92 9.71 20.37
CA ASP A 312 -11.33 9.39 21.68
C ASP A 312 -11.06 7.88 21.89
N ASP A 313 -11.89 7.04 21.25
CA ASP A 313 -11.76 5.59 21.32
C ASP A 313 -10.60 5.04 20.49
N TRP A 314 -10.09 5.78 19.50
CA TRP A 314 -8.98 5.36 18.65
C TRP A 314 -7.72 5.03 19.47
N ASP A 315 -7.34 5.91 20.39
CA ASP A 315 -6.12 5.76 21.19
C ASP A 315 -6.19 4.63 22.22
N SER A 316 -7.40 4.21 22.58
CA SER A 316 -7.64 3.32 23.72
C SER A 316 -8.27 1.99 23.35
N ALA A 317 -8.77 1.82 22.13
CA ALA A 317 -9.32 0.56 21.66
C ALA A 317 -8.23 -0.51 21.52
N ASP A 318 -8.49 -1.68 22.10
CA ASP A 318 -7.69 -2.89 21.91
C ASP A 318 -8.06 -3.60 20.61
N VAL A 319 -9.34 -3.51 20.25
CA VAL A 319 -9.93 -4.11 19.05
C VAL A 319 -10.80 -3.07 18.37
N MET A 320 -10.61 -2.89 17.08
CA MET A 320 -11.45 -2.03 16.23
C MET A 320 -12.25 -2.90 15.26
N SER A 321 -13.50 -2.55 15.00
CA SER A 321 -14.36 -3.27 14.05
C SER A 321 -15.17 -2.29 13.21
N GLY A 322 -15.23 -2.51 11.91
CA GLY A 322 -15.98 -1.65 11.00
C GLY A 322 -15.95 -2.17 9.56
N PRO A 323 -16.68 -1.52 8.65
CA PRO A 323 -16.68 -1.90 7.24
C PRO A 323 -15.30 -1.68 6.61
N THR A 324 -14.96 -2.47 5.58
CA THR A 324 -13.80 -2.18 4.72
C THR A 324 -14.03 -0.92 3.89
N THR A 325 -13.01 -0.42 3.22
CA THR A 325 -13.17 0.62 2.20
C THR A 325 -13.53 0.02 0.84
N SER A 326 -14.40 0.72 0.12
CA SER A 326 -14.72 0.47 -1.27
C SER A 326 -14.54 1.75 -2.10
N PRO A 327 -14.13 1.63 -3.38
CA PRO A 327 -14.13 2.77 -4.29
C PRO A 327 -15.55 3.34 -4.43
N GLY A 328 -15.66 4.68 -4.45
CA GLY A 328 -16.92 5.34 -4.75
C GLY A 328 -17.41 5.04 -6.19
N PRO A 329 -18.71 5.21 -6.47
CA PRO A 329 -19.31 4.89 -7.77
C PRO A 329 -18.74 5.67 -8.97
N ARG A 330 -18.06 6.80 -8.76
CA ARG A 330 -17.37 7.56 -9.81
C ARG A 330 -15.86 7.65 -9.56
N ARG A 331 -15.08 7.74 -10.64
CA ARG A 331 -13.69 8.24 -10.56
C ARG A 331 -13.74 9.58 -9.82
N HIS A 332 -12.88 9.75 -8.82
CA HIS A 332 -12.80 10.93 -7.93
C HIS A 332 -13.87 11.04 -6.82
N GLU A 333 -14.71 10.01 -6.60
CA GLU A 333 -15.61 10.01 -5.43
C GLU A 333 -14.94 9.50 -4.14
N PHE A 334 -15.53 9.91 -3.02
CA PHE A 334 -15.18 9.55 -1.66
C PHE A 334 -15.06 8.02 -1.49
N LEU A 335 -14.10 7.56 -0.66
CA LEU A 335 -14.16 6.19 -0.15
C LEU A 335 -15.49 6.01 0.58
N VAL A 336 -16.18 4.93 0.25
CA VAL A 336 -17.44 4.56 0.88
C VAL A 336 -17.23 3.29 1.71
N PRO A 337 -18.02 3.09 2.77
CA PRO A 337 -18.07 1.81 3.46
C PRO A 337 -18.35 0.68 2.47
N GLY A 338 -17.52 -0.36 2.51
CA GLY A 338 -17.70 -1.59 1.77
C GLY A 338 -18.69 -2.54 2.45
N ASP A 339 -19.01 -3.61 1.74
CA ASP A 339 -20.00 -4.61 2.19
C ASP A 339 -19.42 -5.59 3.23
N ASP A 340 -18.09 -5.74 3.25
CA ASP A 340 -17.40 -6.62 4.18
C ASP A 340 -17.01 -5.87 5.47
N THR A 341 -16.93 -6.61 6.57
CA THR A 341 -16.44 -6.10 7.87
C THR A 341 -15.01 -6.55 8.10
N GLN A 342 -14.19 -5.70 8.71
CA GLN A 342 -12.87 -6.04 9.22
C GLN A 342 -12.82 -5.81 10.74
N VAL A 343 -12.06 -6.68 11.40
CA VAL A 343 -11.80 -6.68 12.84
C VAL A 343 -10.29 -6.64 13.03
N VAL A 344 -9.82 -5.63 13.74
CA VAL A 344 -8.40 -5.28 13.84
C VAL A 344 -7.96 -5.35 15.29
N ALA A 345 -6.98 -6.19 15.59
CA ALA A 345 -6.31 -6.19 16.90
C ALA A 345 -5.18 -5.15 16.88
N THR A 346 -5.31 -4.10 17.69
CA THR A 346 -4.43 -2.92 17.72
C THR A 346 -3.50 -2.91 18.94
N SER A 347 -3.84 -3.66 20.00
CA SER A 347 -3.03 -3.78 21.21
C SER A 347 -2.42 -5.17 21.41
N TYR A 348 -1.36 -5.27 22.23
CA TYR A 348 -0.76 -6.57 22.56
C TYR A 348 -1.76 -7.56 23.19
N PRO A 349 -2.61 -7.18 24.17
CA PRO A 349 -3.64 -8.08 24.69
C PRO A 349 -4.58 -8.63 23.61
N ALA A 350 -5.02 -7.80 22.65
CA ALA A 350 -5.86 -8.25 21.55
C ALA A 350 -5.11 -9.20 20.60
N MET A 351 -3.86 -8.88 20.25
CA MET A 351 -3.02 -9.75 19.42
C MET A 351 -2.78 -11.10 20.11
N PHE A 352 -2.62 -11.13 21.43
CA PHE A 352 -2.52 -12.37 22.19
C PHE A 352 -3.83 -13.16 22.22
N ALA A 353 -4.97 -12.50 22.43
CA ALA A 353 -6.28 -13.16 22.37
C ALA A 353 -6.50 -13.82 21.01
N LEU A 354 -6.14 -13.12 19.93
CA LEU A 354 -6.21 -13.63 18.57
C LEU A 354 -5.22 -14.78 18.32
N ALA A 355 -3.95 -14.65 18.72
CA ALA A 355 -2.97 -15.72 18.54
C ALA A 355 -3.38 -17.01 19.25
N ARG A 356 -3.97 -16.90 20.45
CA ARG A 356 -4.45 -18.04 21.24
C ARG A 356 -5.66 -18.75 20.64
N SER A 357 -6.46 -18.04 19.84
CA SER A 357 -7.66 -18.58 19.20
C SER A 357 -7.39 -19.19 17.83
N LEU A 358 -6.14 -19.18 17.35
CA LEU A 358 -5.76 -19.82 16.08
C LEU A 358 -6.09 -21.32 16.13
N ALA A 359 -7.03 -21.76 15.28
CA ALA A 359 -7.52 -23.13 15.28
C ALA A 359 -7.04 -23.93 14.05
N LEU A 360 -6.87 -23.26 12.91
CA LEU A 360 -6.59 -23.91 11.64
C LEU A 360 -5.79 -23.00 10.71
N ILE A 361 -4.90 -23.60 9.92
CA ILE A 361 -4.23 -22.98 8.78
C ILE A 361 -4.65 -23.72 7.50
N ILE A 362 -5.16 -23.00 6.52
CA ILE A 362 -5.48 -23.52 5.19
C ILE A 362 -4.40 -23.05 4.22
N TRP A 363 -3.82 -23.98 3.47
CA TRP A 363 -2.79 -23.70 2.47
C TRP A 363 -3.40 -23.80 1.07
N LEU A 364 -3.32 -22.72 0.29
CA LEU A 364 -3.78 -22.70 -1.09
C LEU A 364 -2.63 -23.16 -1.98
N ALA A 365 -2.87 -24.16 -2.83
CA ALA A 365 -1.84 -24.91 -3.54
C ALA A 365 -1.91 -24.82 -5.05
#